data_AF-A0A094MXB6-F1
#
_entry.id   AF-A0A094MXB6-F1
#
_cell.length_a   1.000
_cell.length_b   1.000
_cell.length_c   1.000
_cell.angle_alpha   90.00
_cell.angle_beta   90.00
_cell.angle_gamma   90.00
#
_symmetry.space_group_name_H-M   'P 1'
#
loop_
_entity.id
_entity.type
_entity.pdbx_description
1 polymer ?
#
loop_
_entity_poly.entity_id
_entity_poly.type
_entity_poly.pdbx_seq_one_letter_code
_entity_poly.pdbx_strand_id
1 'polypeptide(L)' 'VAVVGTGISGLAATKCCLGEWLEPTCFEKSEGVGGLWCYTV' A
#
# COMPACT_ATOMS: atom_id res chain seq x y z
N VAL A 1 -9.61 7.05 3.07
CA VAL A 1 -9.64 6.12 1.91
C VAL A 1 -9.14 4.77 2.36
N ALA A 2 -9.79 3.66 2.01
CA ALA A 2 -9.27 2.32 2.30
C ALA A 2 -8.46 1.80 1.10
N VAL A 3 -7.19 1.45 1.33
CA VAL A 3 -6.31 0.83 0.32
C VAL A 3 -6.08 -0.62 0.73
N VAL A 4 -6.41 -1.56 -0.16
CA VAL A 4 -6.24 -3.00 0.08
C VAL A 4 -5.06 -3.52 -0.72
N GLY A 5 -4.05 -4.01 -0.01
CA GLY A 5 -2.74 -4.40 -0.53
C GLY A 5 -1.72 -3.26 -0.47
N THR A 6 -0.49 -3.58 -0.08
CA THR A 6 0.67 -2.69 0.01
C THR A 6 1.79 -3.13 -0.95
N GLY A 7 1.38 -3.62 -2.13
CA GLY A 7 2.23 -3.77 -3.30
C GLY A 7 2.50 -2.43 -4.01
N ILE A 8 3.09 -2.48 -5.20
CA ILE A 8 3.44 -1.26 -5.97
C ILE A 8 2.22 -0.35 -6.22
N SER A 9 1.07 -0.92 -6.56
CA SER A 9 -0.18 -0.20 -6.80
C SER A 9 -0.74 0.43 -5.52
N GLY A 10 -0.72 -0.32 -4.42
CA GLY A 10 -1.17 0.17 -3.11
C GLY A 10 -0.33 1.34 -2.61
N LEU A 11 1.00 1.22 -2.70
CA LEU A 11 1.93 2.29 -2.33
C LEU A 11 1.72 3.56 -3.17
N ALA A 12 1.54 3.42 -4.49
CA ALA A 12 1.24 4.54 -5.38
C ALA A 12 -0.10 5.20 -5.01
N ALA A 13 -1.15 4.41 -4.79
CA ALA A 13 -2.47 4.90 -4.37
C ALA A 13 -2.39 5.67 -3.04
N THR A 14 -1.69 5.12 -2.04
CA THR A 14 -1.49 5.78 -0.73
C THR A 14 -0.74 7.10 -0.88
N LYS A 15 0.32 7.15 -1.69
CA LYS A 15 1.06 8.39 -1.93
C LYS A 15 0.20 9.46 -2.60
N CYS A 16 -0.60 9.09 -3.61
CA CYS A 16 -1.52 10.02 -4.25
C CYS A 16 -2.60 10.53 -3.27
N CYS A 17 -3.17 9.65 -2.44
CA CYS A 17 -4.16 10.06 -1.43
C CYS A 17 -3.60 11.10 -0.45
N LEU A 18 -2.35 10.91 0.01
CA LEU A 18 -1.68 11.89 0.86
C LEU A 18 -1.42 13.22 0.15
N GLY A 19 -1.10 13.18 -1.15
CA GLY A 19 -0.92 14.39 -1.97
C GLY A 19 -2.20 15.22 -2.11
N GLU A 20 -3.36 14.55 -2.10
CA GLU A 20 -4.69 15.16 -2.13
C GLU A 20 -5.26 15.45 -0.72
N TRP A 21 -4.41 15.44 0.32
CA TRP A 21 -4.79 15.71 1.71
C TRP A 21 -5.86 14.77 2.29
N LEU A 22 -5.93 13.53 1.77
CA LEU A 22 -6.78 12.49 2.32
C LEU A 22 -6.06 11.73 3.42
N GLU A 23 -6.84 11.04 4.27
CA GLU A 23 -6.33 10.11 5.28
C GLU A 23 -6.53 8.66 4.78
N PRO A 24 -5.56 8.06 4.08
CA PRO A 24 -5.64 6.67 3.66
C PRO A 24 -5.28 5.72 4.81
N THR A 25 -5.99 4.60 4.90
CA THR A 25 -5.63 3.44 5.74
C THR A 25 -5.31 2.27 4.83
N CYS A 26 -4.11 1.70 4.98
CA CYS A 26 -3.64 0.56 4.20
C CYS A 26 -3.87 -0.74 4.98
N PHE A 27 -4.38 -1.76 4.29
CA PHE A 27 -4.53 -3.11 4.83
C PHE A 27 -3.71 -4.06 3.97
N GLU A 28 -2.74 -4.75 4.57
CA GLU A 28 -1.96 -5.81 3.93
C GLU A 28 -2.11 -7.09 4.73
N LYS A 29 -2.19 -8.21 4.02
CA LYS A 29 -2.30 -9.54 4.61
C LYS A 29 -0.95 -10.01 5.15
N SER A 30 0.14 -9.69 4.46
CA SER A 30 1.50 -10.04 4.88
C SER A 30 2.13 -9.00 5.81
N GLU A 31 3.14 -9.40 6.57
CA GLU A 31 3.94 -8.49 7.41
C GLU A 31 4.81 -7.52 6.58
N GLY A 32 5.12 -7.88 5.33
CA GLY A 32 5.96 -7.08 4.43
C GLY A 32 5.18 -6.22 3.46
N VAL A 33 5.83 -5.14 3.00
CA VAL A 33 5.39 -4.29 1.89
C VAL A 33 6.09 -4.68 0.57
N GLY A 34 5.55 -4.25 -0.56
CA GLY A 34 6.13 -4.47 -1.89
C GLY A 34 5.44 -5.56 -2.72
N GLY A 35 4.56 -6.35 -2.10
CA GLY A 35 3.78 -7.37 -2.79
C GLY A 35 4.67 -8.38 -3.50
N LEU A 36 4.48 -8.56 -4.82
CA LEU A 36 5.26 -9.46 -5.66
C LEU A 36 6.79 -9.28 -5.54
N TRP A 37 7.25 -8.07 -5.20
CA TRP A 37 8.68 -7.75 -5.11
C TRP A 37 9.30 -8.07 -3.75
N CYS A 38 8.49 -8.41 -2.75
CA CYS A 38 8.98 -8.90 -1.47
C CYS A 38 9.28 -10.40 -1.59
N TYR A 39 10.51 -10.74 -1.96
CA TYR A 39 10.95 -12.14 -1.97
C TYR A 39 11.00 -12.68 -0.54
N THR A 40 10.37 -13.84 -0.34
CA THR A 40 10.34 -14.55 0.94
C THR A 40 11.02 -15.91 0.77
N VAL A 41 11.87 -16.27 1.74
CA VAL A 41 12.60 -17.54 1.78
C VAL A 41 11.84 -18.62 2.53
#